data_AF-A0A087EBI1-F1
#
_entry.id   AF-A0A087EBI1-F1
#
_cell.length_a   1.000
_cell.length_b   1.000
_cell.length_c   1.000
_cell.angle_alpha   90.00
_cell.angle_beta   90.00
_cell.angle_gamma   90.00
#
_symmetry.space_group_name_H-M   'P 1'
#
loop_
_entity.id
_entity.type
_entity.pdbx_description
1 polymer ?
#
loop_
_entity_poly.entity_id
_entity_poly.type
_entity_poly.pdbx_seq_one_letter_code
_entity_poly.pdbx_strand_id
1 'polypeptide(L)'
;MKAAQQQVYSSREKHRPAIVTAVEKSGTDLQNSLTTGEPPQPRIEWITGSQYAIVNPKATTLRIENLLNKDAFVRLGLQVPFEVPPSSQTRFLALGAWQQPLPDNLILDEVGCDESLYLAIPPKC
;
A
#
# COMPACT_ATOMS: atom_id res chain seq x y z
N MET A 1 24.58 -53.58 -30.73
CA MET A 1 23.42 -53.65 -29.82
C MET A 1 23.47 -52.44 -28.90
N LYS A 2 22.45 -51.57 -28.91
CA LYS A 2 22.36 -50.36 -28.08
C LYS A 2 21.17 -50.50 -27.13
N ALA A 3 21.44 -50.46 -25.84
CA ALA A 3 20.51 -50.31 -24.71
C ALA A 3 21.41 -49.98 -23.50
N ALA A 4 21.08 -49.19 -22.48
CA ALA A 4 19.98 -48.31 -22.13
C ALA A 4 20.47 -47.52 -20.88
N GLN A 5 20.02 -46.28 -20.67
CA GLN A 5 20.05 -45.47 -19.41
C GLN A 5 19.69 -44.02 -19.82
N GLN A 6 18.43 -43.60 -19.95
CA GLN A 6 17.41 -43.31 -18.93
C GLN A 6 17.86 -42.38 -17.79
N GLN A 7 17.25 -41.18 -17.82
CA GLN A 7 16.88 -40.30 -16.69
C GLN A 7 17.99 -39.65 -15.86
N VAL A 8 18.26 -38.38 -16.21
CA VAL A 8 18.61 -37.32 -15.24
C VAL A 8 17.52 -36.26 -15.42
N TYR A 9 16.31 -36.49 -14.89
CA TYR A 9 15.86 -35.92 -13.63
C TYR A 9 16.34 -34.46 -13.43
N SER A 10 15.44 -33.55 -13.81
CA SER A 10 15.09 -32.37 -13.05
C SER A 10 16.15 -31.27 -12.94
N SER A 11 16.19 -30.43 -13.97
CA SER A 11 16.67 -29.04 -13.93
C SER A 11 15.90 -28.25 -12.87
N ARG A 12 16.37 -28.30 -11.63
CA ARG A 12 15.86 -27.48 -10.54
C ARG A 12 17.04 -26.84 -9.85
N GLU A 13 17.50 -25.70 -10.36
CA GLU A 13 17.93 -24.64 -9.43
C GLU A 13 18.03 -23.25 -10.07
N LYS A 14 17.28 -22.32 -9.46
CA LYS A 14 17.54 -20.87 -9.39
C LYS A 14 17.47 -20.04 -10.67
N HIS A 15 16.23 -19.79 -11.11
CA HIS A 15 15.86 -18.44 -11.54
C HIS A 15 14.99 -17.80 -10.46
N ARG A 16 15.64 -17.09 -9.53
CA ARG A 16 14.97 -16.05 -8.72
C ARG A 16 14.55 -14.96 -9.71
N PRO A 17 13.26 -14.65 -9.89
CA PRO A 17 12.91 -13.48 -10.67
C PRO A 17 13.30 -12.23 -9.87
N ALA A 18 14.04 -11.37 -10.58
CA ALA A 18 14.45 -10.01 -10.28
C ALA A 18 13.64 -9.30 -9.19
N ILE A 19 14.28 -9.02 -8.06
CA ILE A 19 13.92 -7.86 -7.27
C ILE A 19 14.81 -6.71 -7.76
N VAL A 20 14.19 -5.55 -7.94
CA VAL A 20 14.82 -4.22 -7.96
C VAL A 20 15.40 -3.78 -9.30
N THR A 21 14.52 -3.57 -10.27
CA THR A 21 14.72 -2.52 -11.29
C THR A 21 13.49 -1.63 -11.33
N ALA A 22 13.34 -0.82 -10.27
CA ALA A 22 12.48 0.36 -10.21
C ALA A 22 12.74 1.13 -8.90
N VAL A 23 13.95 1.66 -8.72
CA VAL A 23 14.26 2.58 -7.60
C VAL A 23 14.45 4.02 -8.09
N GLU A 24 14.24 4.30 -9.36
CA GLU A 24 14.57 5.59 -9.95
C GLU A 24 13.34 6.47 -10.19
N LYS A 25 12.48 6.64 -9.17
CA LYS A 25 11.61 7.85 -9.05
C LYS A 25 10.77 8.01 -7.77
N SER A 26 11.16 7.39 -6.64
CA SER A 26 10.52 7.66 -5.34
C SER A 26 11.52 7.69 -4.18
N GLY A 27 12.77 8.07 -4.48
CA GLY A 27 13.86 8.14 -3.49
C GLY A 27 13.80 9.34 -2.53
N THR A 28 12.85 10.25 -2.70
CA THR A 28 12.82 11.49 -1.90
C THR A 28 12.06 11.34 -0.58
N ASP A 29 11.14 10.37 -0.45
CA ASP A 29 10.31 10.20 0.75
C ASP A 29 10.88 9.18 1.76
N LEU A 30 11.62 8.17 1.29
CA LEU A 30 12.25 7.19 2.19
C LEU A 30 13.39 7.79 3.02
N GLN A 31 14.08 8.82 2.50
CA GLN A 31 15.21 9.44 3.19
C GLN A 31 14.80 10.28 4.41
N ASN A 32 13.59 10.86 4.42
CA ASN A 32 13.12 11.68 5.55
C ASN A 32 12.75 10.86 6.79
N SER A 33 12.36 9.59 6.61
CA SER A 33 11.94 8.71 7.71
C SER A 33 13.11 8.16 8.55
N LEU A 34 14.37 8.36 8.12
CA LEU A 34 15.56 7.84 8.81
C LEU A 34 16.15 8.81 9.86
N THR A 35 15.58 10.01 10.00
CA THR A 35 16.18 11.11 10.78
C THR A 35 15.51 11.39 12.13
N THR A 36 14.36 10.77 12.39
CA THR A 36 13.59 10.89 13.63
C THR A 36 13.30 9.47 14.07
N GLY A 37 13.76 9.04 15.24
CA GLY A 37 13.61 7.67 15.74
C GLY A 37 12.15 7.24 16.04
N GLU A 38 11.17 7.87 15.41
CA GLU A 38 9.77 7.46 15.46
C GLU A 38 9.54 6.24 14.57
N PRO A 39 8.70 5.29 15.01
CA PRO A 39 8.33 4.15 14.19
C PRO A 39 7.64 4.63 12.91
N PRO A 40 7.94 4.02 11.75
CA PRO A 40 7.35 4.45 10.50
C PRO A 40 5.83 4.24 10.51
N GLN A 41 5.09 5.30 10.20
CA GLN A 41 3.62 5.34 10.26
C GLN A 41 2.99 5.09 8.88
N PRO A 42 1.81 4.45 8.80
CA PRO A 42 1.03 4.36 7.57
C PRO A 42 0.70 5.76 7.04
N ARG A 43 0.66 5.91 5.72
CA ARG A 43 0.37 7.20 5.06
C ARG A 43 -0.36 7.00 3.75
N ILE A 44 -0.95 8.08 3.24
CA ILE A 44 -1.49 8.10 1.88
C ILE A 44 -0.51 8.83 0.95
N GLU A 45 -0.25 8.24 -0.20
CA GLU A 45 0.50 8.85 -1.30
C GLU A 45 -0.44 9.12 -2.48
N TRP A 46 -0.28 10.28 -3.12
CA TRP A 46 -0.93 10.58 -4.39
C TRP A 46 -0.13 9.94 -5.53
N ILE A 47 -0.82 9.25 -6.45
CA ILE A 47 -0.19 8.62 -7.62
C ILE A 47 -0.41 9.47 -8.86
N THR A 48 -1.67 9.63 -9.26
CA THR A 48 -2.05 10.39 -10.45
C THR A 48 -3.55 10.63 -10.46
N GLY A 49 -3.99 11.79 -10.97
CA GLY A 49 -5.40 12.11 -11.11
C GLY A 49 -6.16 11.94 -9.81
N SER A 50 -7.02 10.90 -9.75
CA SER A 50 -7.85 10.56 -8.57
C SER A 50 -7.43 9.25 -7.91
N GLN A 51 -6.23 8.76 -8.22
CA GLN A 51 -5.66 7.53 -7.71
C GLN A 51 -4.65 7.81 -6.60
N TYR A 52 -4.80 7.07 -5.51
CA TYR A 52 -4.01 7.17 -4.29
C TYR A 52 -3.54 5.78 -3.85
N ALA A 53 -2.58 5.72 -2.93
CA ALA A 53 -2.18 4.50 -2.25
C ALA A 53 -2.13 4.68 -0.74
N ILE A 54 -2.65 3.72 0.01
CA ILE A 54 -2.31 3.55 1.43
C ILE A 54 -1.01 2.76 1.47
N VAL A 55 0.04 3.35 2.02
CA VAL A 55 1.35 2.72 2.20
C VAL A 55 1.48 2.27 3.64
N ASN A 56 1.81 0.99 3.83
CA ASN A 56 2.11 0.41 5.13
C ASN A 56 3.61 0.16 5.26
N PRO A 57 4.36 1.04 5.94
CA PRO A 57 5.78 0.83 6.20
C PRO A 57 6.04 0.01 7.48
N LYS A 58 5.00 -0.38 8.24
CA LYS A 58 5.15 -1.21 9.45
C LYS A 58 5.61 -2.63 9.06
N ALA A 59 6.21 -3.33 10.03
CA ALA A 59 6.53 -4.76 9.92
C ALA A 59 5.30 -5.68 10.13
N THR A 60 4.15 -5.11 10.47
CA THR A 60 2.88 -5.82 10.70
C THR A 60 1.84 -5.45 9.65
N THR A 61 0.89 -6.36 9.38
CA THR A 61 -0.22 -6.10 8.47
C THR A 61 -1.16 -5.06 9.06
N LEU A 62 -1.49 -4.02 8.30
CA LEU A 62 -2.57 -3.09 8.62
C LEU A 62 -3.90 -3.74 8.25
N ARG A 63 -4.74 -4.05 9.24
CA ARG A 63 -6.05 -4.69 9.04
C ARG A 63 -7.15 -3.67 9.31
N ILE A 64 -7.87 -3.26 8.27
CA ILE A 64 -8.91 -2.23 8.37
C ILE A 64 -10.28 -2.90 8.30
N GLU A 65 -11.10 -2.68 9.31
CA GLU A 65 -12.46 -3.24 9.40
C GLU A 65 -13.54 -2.25 8.97
N ASN A 66 -13.29 -0.95 9.10
CA ASN A 66 -14.30 0.06 8.79
C ASN A 66 -13.68 1.37 8.26
N LEU A 67 -14.51 2.13 7.53
CA LEU A 67 -14.23 3.45 6.99
C LEU A 67 -15.23 4.44 7.61
N LEU A 68 -14.73 5.33 8.48
CA LEU A 68 -15.59 6.17 9.30
C LEU A 68 -16.18 7.39 8.56
N ASN A 69 -15.48 7.89 7.54
CA ASN A 69 -15.90 9.07 6.77
C ASN A 69 -16.16 8.77 5.29
N LYS A 70 -16.65 7.56 4.97
CA LYS A 70 -16.88 7.13 3.57
C LYS A 70 -17.82 8.07 2.79
N ASP A 71 -18.78 8.65 3.49
CA ASP A 71 -19.81 9.58 2.99
C ASP A 71 -19.26 10.98 2.66
N ALA A 72 -18.05 11.30 3.12
CA ALA A 72 -17.33 12.51 2.69
C ALA A 72 -16.78 12.41 1.25
N PHE A 73 -16.89 11.22 0.61
CA PHE A 73 -16.41 10.97 -0.74
C PHE A 73 -17.60 10.66 -1.67
N VAL A 74 -17.61 11.27 -2.85
CA VAL A 74 -18.57 10.85 -3.91
C VAL A 74 -18.20 9.49 -4.46
N ARG A 75 -16.90 9.19 -4.52
CA ARG A 75 -16.42 7.86 -4.88
C ARG A 75 -15.19 7.52 -4.06
N LEU A 76 -15.26 6.39 -3.37
CA LEU A 76 -14.14 5.79 -2.68
C LEU A 76 -14.01 4.33 -3.11
N GLY A 77 -12.86 3.98 -3.70
CA GLY A 77 -12.56 2.66 -4.24
C GLY A 77 -12.00 1.68 -3.22
N LEU A 78 -12.25 1.90 -1.93
CA LEU A 78 -11.89 0.99 -0.84
C LEU A 78 -13.14 0.23 -0.40
N GLN A 79 -13.05 -1.09 -0.29
CA GLN A 79 -14.09 -1.94 0.27
C GLN A 79 -13.57 -2.53 1.57
N VAL A 80 -14.36 -2.44 2.63
CA VAL A 80 -14.04 -3.03 3.92
C VAL A 80 -14.67 -4.41 4.08
N PRO A 81 -14.03 -5.34 4.80
CA PRO A 81 -12.67 -5.21 5.36
C PRO A 81 -11.58 -5.29 4.28
N PHE A 82 -10.42 -4.68 4.53
CA PHE A 82 -9.24 -4.86 3.68
C PHE A 82 -7.95 -4.90 4.51
N GLU A 83 -6.89 -5.43 3.89
CA GLU A 83 -5.58 -5.52 4.51
C GLU A 83 -4.52 -4.83 3.65
N VAL A 84 -3.52 -4.23 4.30
CA VAL A 84 -2.29 -3.77 3.66
C VAL A 84 -1.12 -4.53 4.29
N PRO A 85 -0.50 -5.48 3.56
CA PRO A 85 0.63 -6.26 4.08
C PRO A 85 1.80 -5.38 4.54
N PRO A 86 2.72 -5.93 5.37
CA PRO A 86 3.94 -5.24 5.75
C PRO A 86 4.73 -4.78 4.53
N SER A 87 5.33 -3.59 4.61
CA SER A 87 6.17 -3.01 3.55
C SER A 87 5.51 -3.00 2.17
N SER A 88 4.18 -2.84 2.13
CA SER A 88 3.37 -2.91 0.90
C SER A 88 2.41 -1.72 0.82
N GLN A 89 1.66 -1.67 -0.28
CA GLN A 89 0.67 -0.63 -0.51
C GLN A 89 -0.59 -1.19 -1.18
N THR A 90 -1.73 -0.54 -0.91
CA THR A 90 -3.00 -0.78 -1.59
C THR A 90 -3.43 0.48 -2.32
N ARG A 91 -3.75 0.34 -3.61
CA ARG A 91 -4.21 1.45 -4.45
C ARG A 91 -5.72 1.59 -4.40
N PHE A 92 -6.21 2.82 -4.45
CA PHE A 92 -7.63 3.11 -4.49
C PHE A 92 -7.92 4.40 -5.26
N LEU A 93 -9.19 4.57 -5.62
CA LEU A 93 -9.69 5.81 -6.21
C LEU A 93 -10.39 6.64 -5.13
N ALA A 94 -10.15 7.95 -5.12
CA ALA A 94 -10.87 8.89 -4.26
C ALA A 94 -11.29 10.13 -5.04
N LEU A 95 -12.59 10.44 -4.98
CA LEU A 95 -13.18 11.64 -5.55
C LEU A 95 -13.94 12.39 -4.45
N GLY A 96 -13.61 13.67 -4.28
CA GLY A 96 -14.34 14.59 -3.41
C GLY A 96 -15.77 14.79 -3.92
N ALA A 97 -16.67 15.15 -3.01
CA ALA A 97 -18.06 15.39 -3.36
C ALA A 97 -18.21 16.57 -4.33
N TRP A 98 -19.24 16.56 -5.20
CA TRP A 98 -19.43 17.60 -6.23
C TRP A 98 -19.24 19.02 -5.69
N GLN A 99 -18.23 19.73 -6.22
CA GLN A 99 -17.78 21.08 -5.82
C GLN A 99 -17.14 21.22 -4.43
N GLN A 100 -17.00 20.13 -3.66
CA GLN A 100 -16.26 20.11 -2.41
C GLN A 100 -14.87 19.51 -2.61
N PRO A 101 -13.85 20.04 -1.92
CA PRO A 101 -12.54 19.40 -1.89
C PRO A 101 -12.65 18.01 -1.27
N LEU A 102 -11.63 17.17 -1.49
CA LEU A 102 -11.46 15.97 -0.68
C LEU A 102 -11.32 16.38 0.80
N PRO A 103 -11.78 15.55 1.75
CA PRO A 103 -11.50 15.80 3.16
C PRO A 103 -9.99 15.76 3.41
N ASP A 104 -9.53 16.44 4.46
CA ASP A 104 -8.11 16.48 4.81
C ASP A 104 -7.56 15.09 5.19
N ASN A 105 -8.42 14.22 5.72
CA ASN A 105 -8.04 12.90 6.20
C ASN A 105 -9.00 11.80 5.74
N LEU A 106 -8.46 10.60 5.53
CA LEU A 106 -9.20 9.35 5.51
C LEU A 106 -9.17 8.77 6.93
N ILE A 107 -10.35 8.44 7.47
CA ILE A 107 -10.48 7.95 8.86
C ILE A 107 -10.82 6.47 8.83
N LEU A 108 -9.94 5.64 9.41
CA LEU A 108 -9.98 4.18 9.35
C LEU A 108 -10.10 3.60 10.76
N ASP A 109 -10.82 2.49 10.89
CA ASP A 109 -10.75 1.66 12.10
C ASP A 109 -9.84 0.45 11.84
N GLU A 110 -8.75 0.35 12.61
CA GLU A 110 -7.82 -0.77 12.59
C GLU A 110 -8.28 -1.85 13.58
N VAL A 111 -8.29 -3.11 13.13
CA VAL A 111 -8.71 -4.24 13.96
C VAL A 111 -7.86 -4.33 15.22
N GLY A 112 -8.51 -4.26 16.38
CA GLY A 112 -7.84 -4.37 17.68
C GLY A 112 -7.16 -3.08 18.16
N CYS A 113 -7.42 -1.95 17.49
CA CYS A 113 -7.04 -0.62 17.96
C CYS A 113 -8.29 0.15 18.40
N ASP A 114 -8.26 0.69 19.63
CA ASP A 114 -9.37 1.51 20.16
C ASP A 114 -9.40 2.92 19.52
N GLU A 115 -8.26 3.39 19.03
CA GLU A 115 -8.15 4.68 18.35
C GLU A 115 -8.24 4.53 16.84
N SER A 116 -9.04 5.39 16.20
CA SER A 116 -9.11 5.46 14.74
C SER A 116 -7.80 5.99 14.15
N LEU A 117 -7.42 5.45 13.01
CA LEU A 117 -6.26 5.86 12.24
C LEU A 117 -6.64 6.99 11.27
N TYR A 118 -6.02 8.15 11.47
CA TYR A 118 -6.19 9.34 10.64
C TYR A 118 -5.06 9.43 9.62
N LEU A 119 -5.37 9.23 8.33
CA LEU A 119 -4.40 9.35 7.25
C LEU A 119 -4.64 10.61 6.44
N ALA A 120 -3.68 11.54 6.48
CA ALA A 120 -3.74 12.77 5.69
C ALA A 120 -3.79 12.45 4.19
N ILE A 121 -4.72 13.08 3.48
CA ILE A 121 -4.85 12.96 2.02
C ILE A 121 -4.00 14.06 1.39
N PRO A 122 -2.91 13.73 0.69
CA PRO A 122 -2.06 14.75 0.09
C PRO A 122 -2.78 15.47 -1.06
N PRO A 123 -2.45 16.75 -1.30
CA PRO A 123 -2.95 17.47 -2.47
C PRO A 123 -2.43 16.81 -3.76
N LYS A 124 -3.15 17.05 -4.85
CA LYS A 124 -2.72 16.63 -6.19
C LYS A 124 -1.57 17.56 -6.62
N CYS A 125 -0.46 16.98 -7.07
CA CYS A 125 0.69 17.73 -7.60
C CYS A 125 0.61 17.93 -9.12
#